data_AF-A0A7S0YU71-F1
#
_entry.id   AF-A0A7S0YU71-F1
#
_cell.length_a   1.000
_cell.length_b   1.000
_cell.length_c   1.000
_cell.angle_alpha   90.00
_cell.angle_beta   90.00
_cell.angle_gamma   90.00
#
_symmetry.space_group_name_H-M   'P 1'
#
loop_
_entity.id
_entity.type
_entity.pdbx_description
1 polymer ?
#
loop_
_entity_poly.entity_id
_entity_poly.type
_entity_poly.pdbx_seq_one_letter_code
_entity_poly.pdbx_strand_id
1 'polypeptide(L)'
;RMQQQQAHHRTNGNDAGAVSLPTEECFEKLRQYVENNEAELRGIEEALEETVSEVWDAFSDVVAVRFEATEHCETHELIRTDHSLVGKVMMALASLSTEMSSLSAHAERRFYAPLACFGERFEDGSLPEGEESRNIAELLPLLEELSVFVQQCYSTVRNAVAQLSGLFSDKSKHFREAFKGARVGALLTEMGELLRALVTLDAIVASNGELRLHWEEYKRMLQSAALEPEIFGA
;
A
#
# COMPACT_ATOMS: atom_id res chain seq x y z
N ARG A 1 32.94 -19.28 -93.65
CA ARG A 1 33.27 -20.28 -92.61
C ARG A 1 32.79 -19.68 -91.28
N MET A 2 31.54 -19.90 -90.81
CA MET A 2 31.02 -21.12 -90.12
C MET A 2 31.92 -21.44 -88.91
N GLN A 3 31.56 -21.49 -87.61
CA GLN A 3 30.35 -21.56 -86.76
C GLN A 3 30.74 -20.95 -85.36
N GLN A 4 29.95 -20.16 -84.62
CA GLN A 4 28.88 -20.46 -83.64
C GLN A 4 29.10 -21.59 -82.59
N GLN A 5 29.22 -21.23 -81.29
CA GLN A 5 28.32 -21.54 -80.14
C GLN A 5 29.03 -21.25 -78.78
N GLN A 6 28.50 -20.31 -77.95
CA GLN A 6 27.74 -20.50 -76.67
C GLN A 6 28.57 -21.03 -75.48
N ALA A 7 28.45 -20.67 -74.20
CA ALA A 7 27.76 -19.64 -73.40
C ALA A 7 28.19 -19.82 -71.91
N HIS A 8 27.97 -18.79 -71.08
CA HIS A 8 27.70 -18.81 -69.62
C HIS A 8 28.82 -18.78 -68.54
N HIS A 9 28.62 -17.77 -67.66
CA HIS A 9 28.66 -17.76 -66.19
C HIS A 9 29.90 -17.28 -65.39
N ARG A 10 29.62 -16.18 -64.64
CA ARG A 10 29.97 -15.91 -63.23
C ARG A 10 31.45 -15.63 -62.90
N THR A 11 31.86 -14.78 -61.95
CA THR A 11 31.29 -13.75 -61.06
C THR A 11 32.51 -13.07 -60.40
N ASN A 12 32.34 -11.79 -60.04
CA ASN A 12 33.15 -10.94 -59.16
C ASN A 12 34.12 -11.59 -58.14
N GLY A 13 35.19 -10.83 -57.86
CA GLY A 13 36.02 -10.87 -56.64
C GLY A 13 37.49 -10.62 -57.01
N ASN A 14 38.30 -9.82 -56.32
CA ASN A 14 38.18 -9.18 -55.02
C ASN A 14 39.43 -8.27 -54.94
N ASP A 15 39.30 -6.97 -54.71
CA ASP A 15 40.41 -6.14 -54.22
C ASP A 15 39.86 -4.84 -53.62
N ALA A 16 39.45 -4.95 -52.36
CA ALA A 16 39.28 -3.81 -51.47
C ALA A 16 39.96 -4.19 -50.15
N GLY A 17 41.17 -3.67 -49.99
CA GLY A 17 41.97 -3.85 -48.79
C GLY A 17 41.36 -3.19 -47.55
N ALA A 18 41.53 -3.91 -46.44
CA ALA A 18 41.91 -3.39 -45.12
C ALA A 18 41.12 -2.21 -44.54
N VAL A 19 39.97 -2.50 -43.91
CA VAL A 19 39.50 -1.74 -42.73
C VAL A 19 38.70 -2.68 -41.81
N SER A 20 39.35 -3.40 -40.89
CA SER A 20 38.63 -4.08 -39.79
C SER A 20 39.43 -4.18 -38.48
N LEU A 21 40.22 -3.15 -38.17
CA LEU A 21 41.01 -3.08 -36.92
C LEU A 21 40.41 -2.24 -35.75
N PRO A 22 39.31 -1.46 -35.87
CA PRO A 22 38.75 -0.76 -34.70
C PRO A 22 37.82 -1.62 -33.83
N THR A 23 37.28 -2.71 -34.36
CA THR A 23 36.24 -3.51 -33.72
C THR A 23 36.81 -4.50 -32.71
N GLU A 24 37.90 -5.18 -33.05
CA GLU A 24 38.50 -6.23 -32.21
C GLU A 24 39.08 -5.65 -30.90
N GLU A 25 39.81 -4.54 -30.99
CA GLU A 25 40.34 -3.83 -29.81
C GLU A 25 39.23 -3.27 -28.91
N CYS A 26 38.08 -2.88 -29.49
CA CYS A 26 36.92 -2.41 -28.75
C CYS A 26 36.21 -3.56 -28.00
N PHE A 27 36.10 -4.74 -28.63
CA PHE A 27 35.58 -5.94 -27.98
C PHE A 27 36.48 -6.42 -26.84
N GLU A 28 37.80 -6.33 -27.00
CA GLU A 28 38.76 -6.68 -25.95
C GLU A 28 38.62 -5.76 -24.73
N LYS A 29 38.50 -4.43 -24.96
CA LYS A 29 38.27 -3.45 -23.89
C LYS A 29 36.93 -3.64 -23.20
N LEU A 30 35.88 -3.93 -23.96
CA LEU A 30 34.55 -4.21 -23.40
C LEU A 30 34.58 -5.48 -22.54
N ARG A 31 35.26 -6.53 -23.02
CA ARG A 31 35.42 -7.78 -22.27
C ARG A 31 36.17 -7.54 -20.96
N GLN A 32 37.28 -6.83 -21.01
CA GLN A 32 38.06 -6.48 -19.83
C GLN A 32 37.26 -5.61 -18.84
N TYR A 33 36.43 -4.68 -19.35
CA TYR A 33 35.54 -3.90 -18.52
C TYR A 33 34.49 -4.77 -17.81
N VAL A 34 33.85 -5.70 -18.54
CA VAL A 34 32.84 -6.61 -17.97
C VAL A 34 33.47 -7.53 -16.91
N GLU A 35 34.64 -8.09 -17.19
CA GLU A 35 35.36 -8.96 -16.25
C GLU A 35 35.78 -8.20 -14.98
N ASN A 36 36.25 -6.95 -15.12
CA ASN A 36 36.59 -6.11 -13.98
C ASN A 36 35.35 -5.72 -13.16
N ASN A 37 34.24 -5.37 -13.81
CA ASN A 37 32.98 -5.04 -13.12
C ASN A 37 32.39 -6.27 -12.42
N GLU A 38 32.50 -7.46 -13.01
CA GLU A 38 32.07 -8.70 -12.37
C GLU A 38 32.88 -8.98 -11.09
N ALA A 39 34.20 -8.74 -11.14
CA ALA A 39 35.06 -8.88 -9.98
C ALA A 39 34.74 -7.84 -8.88
N GLU A 40 34.49 -6.59 -9.26
CA GLU A 40 34.08 -5.53 -8.32
C GLU A 40 32.72 -5.84 -7.68
N LEU A 41 31.73 -6.28 -8.47
CA LEU A 41 30.41 -6.64 -7.97
C LEU A 41 30.46 -7.85 -7.03
N ARG A 42 31.27 -8.86 -7.35
CA ARG A 42 31.49 -10.02 -6.47
C ARG A 42 32.16 -9.62 -5.16
N GLY A 43 33.14 -8.70 -5.21
CA GLY A 43 33.78 -8.18 -4.00
C GLY A 43 32.81 -7.37 -3.12
N ILE A 44 31.88 -6.64 -3.72
CA ILE A 44 30.81 -5.93 -2.99
C ILE A 44 29.83 -6.95 -2.38
N GLU A 45 29.42 -7.97 -3.13
CA GLU A 45 28.51 -9.02 -2.67
C GLU A 45 29.10 -9.77 -1.47
N GLU A 46 30.35 -10.23 -1.55
CA GLU A 46 31.06 -10.90 -0.45
C GLU A 46 31.18 -9.99 0.79
N ALA A 47 31.49 -8.70 0.60
CA ALA A 47 31.58 -7.74 1.70
C ALA A 47 30.21 -7.48 2.37
N LEU A 48 29.12 -7.47 1.59
CA LEU A 48 27.76 -7.36 2.13
C LEU A 48 27.34 -8.63 2.88
N GLU A 49 27.64 -9.81 2.34
CA GLU A 49 27.27 -11.09 2.96
C GLU A 49 27.94 -11.27 4.34
N GLU A 50 29.19 -10.84 4.48
CA GLU A 50 29.94 -10.86 5.74
C GLU A 50 29.41 -9.85 6.76
N THR A 51 28.82 -8.73 6.31
CA THR A 51 28.33 -7.65 7.20
C THR A 51 26.87 -7.85 7.64
N VAL A 52 26.04 -8.52 6.84
CA VAL A 52 24.59 -8.59 7.05
C VAL A 52 24.18 -9.73 7.99
N SER A 53 25.00 -10.78 8.14
CA SER A 53 24.53 -12.02 8.79
C SER A 53 24.63 -12.07 10.32
N GLU A 54 25.47 -11.26 10.98
CA GLU A 54 25.72 -11.42 12.43
C GLU A 54 25.21 -10.29 13.34
N VAL A 55 24.82 -9.13 12.79
CA VAL A 55 24.51 -7.94 13.62
C VAL A 55 23.04 -7.53 13.57
N TRP A 56 22.28 -7.92 12.54
CA TRP A 56 20.91 -7.42 12.33
C TRP A 56 19.90 -8.54 12.54
N ASP A 57 19.33 -8.61 13.73
CA ASP A 57 18.14 -9.42 13.99
C ASP A 57 16.93 -8.48 14.11
N ALA A 58 16.13 -8.43 13.04
CA ALA A 58 14.93 -7.60 12.95
C ALA A 58 13.89 -7.87 14.04
N PHE A 59 13.99 -9.01 14.74
CA PHE A 59 13.10 -9.37 15.85
C PHE A 59 13.71 -9.13 17.24
N SER A 60 15.02 -8.90 17.34
CA SER A 60 15.72 -8.67 18.62
C SER A 60 16.21 -7.23 18.81
N ASP A 61 16.31 -6.43 17.76
CA ASP A 61 16.86 -5.08 17.87
C ASP A 61 15.84 -4.02 18.32
N VAL A 62 16.19 -3.27 19.37
CA VAL A 62 15.40 -2.18 19.97
C VAL A 62 15.23 -0.99 19.00
N VAL A 63 16.11 -0.88 18.01
CA VAL A 63 16.09 0.18 16.99
C VAL A 63 15.96 -0.47 15.62
N ALA A 64 14.74 -0.48 15.07
CA ALA A 64 14.49 -0.92 13.70
C ALA A 64 14.74 0.24 12.72
N VAL A 65 15.68 0.07 11.79
CA VAL A 65 15.86 1.00 10.66
C VAL A 65 14.82 0.64 9.60
N ARG A 66 13.75 1.44 9.50
CA ARG A 66 12.76 1.27 8.44
C ARG A 66 13.29 1.82 7.12
N PHE A 67 13.51 0.95 6.14
CA PHE A 67 13.85 1.33 4.76
C PHE A 67 12.62 1.64 3.90
N GLU A 68 11.52 2.10 4.50
CA GLU A 68 10.36 2.56 3.73
C GLU A 68 10.78 3.80 2.93
N ALA A 69 10.54 3.80 1.63
CA ALA A 69 10.84 4.96 0.78
C ALA A 69 9.95 6.13 1.22
N THR A 70 10.53 7.12 1.89
CA THR A 70 9.83 8.34 2.29
C THR A 70 9.89 9.36 1.15
N GLU A 71 8.76 9.63 0.51
CA GLU A 71 8.67 10.73 -0.46
C GLU A 71 8.68 12.08 0.27
N HIS A 72 9.48 13.04 -0.21
CA HIS A 72 9.56 14.40 0.33
C HIS A 72 8.97 15.45 -0.64
N CYS A 73 8.23 14.99 -1.64
CA CYS A 73 7.56 15.83 -2.62
C CYS A 73 6.05 15.81 -2.41
N GLU A 74 5.39 16.92 -2.70
CA GLU A 74 3.94 16.98 -2.62
C GLU A 74 3.30 16.26 -3.82
N THR A 75 2.11 15.67 -3.64
CA THR A 75 1.40 14.94 -4.71
C THR A 75 1.20 15.78 -5.98
N HIS A 76 1.08 17.10 -5.84
CA HIS A 76 0.93 18.01 -6.98
C HIS A 76 2.22 18.20 -7.79
N GLU A 77 3.39 17.98 -7.19
CA GLU A 77 4.68 18.10 -7.85
C GLU A 77 4.99 16.87 -8.72
N LEU A 78 4.45 15.71 -8.30
CA LEU A 78 4.53 14.44 -9.03
C LEU A 78 3.60 14.41 -10.25
N ILE A 79 2.47 15.11 -10.18
CA ILE A 79 1.45 15.11 -11.25
C ILE A 79 1.71 16.29 -12.19
N ARG A 80 2.64 16.11 -13.13
CA ARG A 80 2.89 17.07 -14.22
C ARG A 80 2.31 16.57 -15.53
N THR A 81 1.18 17.16 -15.94
CA THR A 81 0.52 16.86 -17.22
C THR A 81 0.13 18.15 -17.94
N ASP A 82 0.35 18.21 -19.25
CA ASP A 82 -0.02 19.36 -20.10
C ASP A 82 -1.55 19.57 -20.17
N HIS A 83 -2.32 18.51 -19.94
CA HIS A 83 -3.77 18.57 -19.93
C HIS A 83 -4.30 18.90 -18.53
N SER A 84 -4.74 20.16 -18.33
CA SER A 84 -5.19 20.66 -17.03
C SER A 84 -6.30 19.83 -16.36
N LEU A 85 -7.26 19.30 -17.13
CA LEU A 85 -8.30 18.41 -16.60
C LEU A 85 -7.71 17.08 -16.07
N VAL A 86 -6.75 16.49 -16.79
CA VAL A 86 -6.13 15.22 -16.38
C VAL A 86 -5.36 15.43 -15.09
N GLY A 87 -4.60 16.52 -14.99
CA GLY A 87 -3.91 16.89 -13.75
C GLY A 87 -4.88 17.02 -12.56
N LYS A 88 -6.02 17.68 -12.73
CA LYS A 88 -7.05 17.82 -11.67
C LYS A 88 -7.65 16.49 -11.24
N VAL A 89 -8.02 15.63 -12.19
CA VAL A 89 -8.58 14.30 -11.90
C VAL A 89 -7.53 13.44 -11.22
N MET A 90 -6.30 13.38 -11.74
CA MET A 90 -5.21 12.62 -11.14
C MET A 90 -4.92 13.08 -9.72
N MET A 91 -4.93 14.39 -9.47
CA MET A 91 -4.71 14.93 -8.12
C MET A 91 -5.80 14.50 -7.14
N ALA A 92 -7.07 14.56 -7.56
CA ALA A 92 -8.18 14.12 -6.72
C ALA A 92 -8.18 12.61 -6.47
N LEU A 93 -7.81 11.80 -7.47
CA LEU A 93 -7.68 10.36 -7.30
C LEU A 93 -6.47 9.99 -6.42
N ALA A 94 -5.33 10.67 -6.60
CA ALA A 94 -4.13 10.43 -5.79
C ALA A 94 -4.33 10.83 -4.33
N SER A 95 -5.02 11.95 -4.06
CA SER A 95 -5.35 12.36 -2.70
C SER A 95 -6.27 11.35 -2.02
N LEU A 96 -7.30 10.86 -2.73
CA LEU A 96 -8.18 9.80 -2.21
C LEU A 96 -7.44 8.49 -1.97
N SER A 97 -6.54 8.10 -2.88
CA SER A 97 -5.71 6.91 -2.73
C SER A 97 -4.85 6.99 -1.46
N THR A 98 -4.21 8.13 -1.25
CA THR A 98 -3.37 8.38 -0.07
C THR A 98 -4.19 8.39 1.22
N GLU A 99 -5.36 9.02 1.20
CA GLU A 99 -6.28 9.05 2.33
C GLU A 99 -6.75 7.65 2.72
N MET A 100 -7.15 6.82 1.75
CA MET A 100 -7.57 5.44 2.00
C MET A 100 -6.42 4.58 2.56
N SER A 101 -5.21 4.75 2.04
CA SER A 101 -4.01 4.09 2.54
C SER A 101 -3.73 4.47 4.01
N SER A 102 -3.79 5.78 4.32
CA SER A 102 -3.59 6.29 5.67
C SER A 102 -4.66 5.79 6.65
N LEU A 103 -5.93 5.72 6.24
CA LEU A 103 -7.02 5.22 7.06
C LEU A 103 -6.85 3.72 7.34
N SER A 104 -6.42 2.94 6.35
CA SER A 104 -6.16 1.51 6.50
C SER A 104 -5.05 1.26 7.53
N ALA A 105 -3.92 1.96 7.40
CA ALA A 105 -2.82 1.87 8.35
C ALA A 105 -3.20 2.38 9.76
N HIS A 106 -4.06 3.39 9.86
CA HIS A 106 -4.57 3.87 11.14
C HIS A 106 -5.41 2.81 11.84
N ALA A 107 -6.26 2.09 11.11
CA ALA A 107 -7.08 1.03 11.68
C ALA A 107 -6.24 -0.07 12.35
N GLU A 108 -5.23 -0.55 11.61
CA GLU A 108 -4.30 -1.59 12.08
C GLU A 108 -3.56 -1.18 13.34
N ARG A 109 -3.02 0.05 13.36
CA ARG A 109 -2.19 0.54 14.46
C ARG A 109 -3.00 0.91 15.69
N ARG A 110 -4.20 1.46 15.51
CA ARG A 110 -4.97 2.07 16.60
C ARG A 110 -6.00 1.15 17.22
N PHE A 111 -6.71 0.36 16.41
CA PHE A 111 -7.92 -0.35 16.87
C PHE A 111 -7.73 -1.86 16.99
N TYR A 112 -6.88 -2.48 16.17
CA TYR A 112 -6.85 -3.95 16.09
C TYR A 112 -6.43 -4.59 17.41
N ALA A 113 -5.24 -4.23 17.92
CA ALA A 113 -4.72 -4.83 19.13
C ALA A 113 -5.60 -4.51 20.37
N PRO A 114 -6.02 -3.26 20.63
CA PRO A 114 -6.86 -2.98 21.80
C PRO A 114 -8.22 -3.69 21.79
N LEU A 115 -8.85 -3.85 20.61
CA LEU A 115 -10.14 -4.55 20.51
C LEU A 115 -9.98 -6.07 20.56
N ALA A 116 -8.91 -6.62 19.98
CA ALA A 116 -8.63 -8.05 20.00
C ALA A 116 -8.27 -8.54 21.41
N CYS A 117 -7.44 -7.78 22.14
CA CYS A 117 -6.98 -8.14 23.47
C CYS A 117 -7.94 -7.70 24.60
N PHE A 118 -9.06 -7.06 24.27
CA PHE A 118 -10.03 -6.65 25.30
C PHE A 118 -10.58 -7.88 26.04
N GLY A 119 -10.47 -7.87 27.37
CA GLY A 119 -10.93 -8.98 28.20
C GLY A 119 -9.96 -10.16 28.28
N GLU A 120 -8.81 -10.12 27.61
CA GLU A 120 -7.77 -11.14 27.79
C GLU A 120 -7.16 -11.04 29.19
N ARG A 121 -7.12 -12.17 29.90
CA ARG A 121 -6.72 -12.25 31.31
C ARG A 121 -5.82 -13.47 31.50
N PHE A 122 -4.84 -13.35 32.40
CA PHE A 122 -3.93 -14.44 32.74
C PHE A 122 -4.58 -15.50 33.65
N GLU A 123 -5.71 -15.17 34.27
CA GLU A 123 -6.43 -16.02 35.22
C GLU A 123 -7.90 -16.15 34.79
N ASP A 124 -8.43 -17.37 34.72
CA ASP A 124 -9.80 -17.69 34.29
C ASP A 124 -10.88 -17.39 35.37
N GLY A 125 -10.56 -16.54 36.35
CA GLY A 125 -11.48 -16.17 37.44
C GLY A 125 -12.52 -15.13 36.98
N SER A 126 -13.74 -15.18 37.54
CA SER A 126 -14.73 -14.13 37.29
C SER A 126 -14.21 -12.76 37.72
N LEU A 127 -14.51 -11.70 36.95
CA LEU A 127 -14.26 -10.32 37.36
C LEU A 127 -14.98 -10.03 38.68
N PRO A 128 -14.35 -9.26 39.59
CA PRO A 128 -15.08 -8.63 40.68
C PRO A 128 -16.23 -7.78 40.12
N GLU A 129 -17.35 -7.76 40.84
CA GLU A 129 -18.55 -7.04 40.42
C GLU A 129 -18.23 -5.56 40.14
N GLY A 130 -18.60 -5.08 38.94
CA GLY A 130 -18.38 -3.71 38.49
C GLY A 130 -17.08 -3.46 37.72
N GLU A 131 -16.10 -4.37 37.74
CA GLU A 131 -14.89 -4.23 36.91
C GLU A 131 -15.19 -4.35 35.41
N GLU A 132 -16.17 -5.17 35.02
CA GLU A 132 -16.66 -5.32 33.65
C GLU A 132 -17.12 -3.98 33.07
N SER A 133 -17.98 -3.28 33.83
CA SER A 133 -18.51 -1.97 33.49
C SER A 133 -17.43 -0.89 33.49
N ARG A 134 -16.44 -0.99 34.38
CA ARG A 134 -15.31 -0.07 34.43
C ARG A 134 -14.39 -0.23 33.22
N ASN A 135 -14.08 -1.47 32.83
CA ASN A 135 -13.24 -1.76 31.66
C ASN A 135 -13.86 -1.20 30.38
N ILE A 136 -15.17 -1.30 30.22
CA ILE A 136 -15.89 -0.66 29.11
C ILE A 136 -15.84 0.85 29.20
N ALA A 137 -16.01 1.44 30.39
CA ALA A 137 -15.92 2.89 30.58
C ALA A 137 -14.54 3.43 30.19
N GLU A 138 -13.46 2.70 30.49
CA GLU A 138 -12.10 3.04 30.08
C GLU A 138 -11.89 2.86 28.56
N LEU A 139 -12.61 1.93 27.93
CA LEU A 139 -12.60 1.71 26.48
C LEU A 139 -13.43 2.75 25.70
N LEU A 140 -14.36 3.46 26.33
CA LEU A 140 -15.29 4.39 25.65
C LEU A 140 -14.61 5.42 24.73
N PRO A 141 -13.51 6.09 25.11
CA PRO A 141 -12.83 7.02 24.22
C PRO A 141 -12.35 6.36 22.92
N LEU A 142 -11.92 5.09 22.98
CA LEU A 142 -11.53 4.33 21.80
C LEU A 142 -12.75 4.03 20.92
N LEU A 143 -13.90 3.67 21.52
CA LEU A 143 -15.12 3.39 20.77
C LEU A 143 -15.71 4.64 20.12
N GLU A 144 -15.58 5.80 20.77
CA GLU A 144 -15.92 7.09 20.19
C GLU A 144 -15.02 7.39 18.98
N GLU A 145 -13.70 7.28 19.15
CA GLU A 145 -12.72 7.45 18.07
C GLU A 145 -13.00 6.50 16.90
N LEU A 146 -13.32 5.23 17.19
CA LEU A 146 -13.70 4.23 16.20
C LEU A 146 -14.96 4.61 15.44
N SER A 147 -15.99 5.14 16.11
CA SER A 147 -17.21 5.60 15.46
C SER A 147 -16.93 6.73 14.46
N VAL A 148 -16.12 7.72 14.87
CA VAL A 148 -15.69 8.83 14.00
C VAL A 148 -14.88 8.29 12.82
N PHE A 149 -13.95 7.37 13.08
CA PHE A 149 -13.15 6.71 12.04
C PHE A 149 -14.01 6.00 11.00
N VAL A 150 -15.04 5.24 11.42
CA VAL A 150 -15.96 4.55 10.49
C VAL A 150 -16.72 5.57 9.62
N GLN A 151 -17.17 6.69 10.19
CA GLN A 151 -17.81 7.76 9.42
C GLN A 151 -16.85 8.39 8.39
N GLN A 152 -15.58 8.57 8.77
CA GLN A 152 -14.55 9.06 7.86
C GLN A 152 -14.34 8.08 6.70
N CYS A 153 -14.17 6.79 6.97
CA CYS A 153 -14.03 5.76 5.94
C CYS A 153 -15.21 5.76 4.97
N TYR A 154 -16.44 5.82 5.49
CA TYR A 154 -17.64 5.88 4.66
C TYR A 154 -17.65 7.11 3.75
N SER A 155 -17.30 8.29 4.28
CA SER A 155 -17.21 9.54 3.50
C SER A 155 -16.17 9.42 2.38
N THR A 156 -14.97 8.91 2.68
CA THR A 156 -13.87 8.76 1.73
C THR A 156 -14.23 7.77 0.62
N VAL A 157 -14.77 6.59 0.96
CA VAL A 157 -15.22 5.59 -0.03
C VAL A 157 -16.35 6.15 -0.89
N ARG A 158 -17.33 6.83 -0.28
CA ARG A 158 -18.42 7.46 -1.03
C ARG A 158 -17.90 8.52 -2.01
N ASN A 159 -16.92 9.33 -1.61
CA ASN A 159 -16.28 10.31 -2.48
C ASN A 159 -15.55 9.61 -3.64
N ALA A 160 -14.79 8.56 -3.38
CA ALA A 160 -14.11 7.77 -4.42
C ALA A 160 -15.11 7.19 -5.44
N VAL A 161 -16.20 6.58 -4.98
CA VAL A 161 -17.26 6.04 -5.85
C VAL A 161 -17.93 7.16 -6.66
N ALA A 162 -18.19 8.33 -6.05
CA ALA A 162 -18.77 9.47 -6.76
C ALA A 162 -17.84 10.01 -7.86
N GLN A 163 -16.53 10.13 -7.59
CA GLN A 163 -15.55 10.56 -8.57
C GLN A 163 -15.41 9.55 -9.71
N LEU A 164 -15.38 8.25 -9.41
CA LEU A 164 -15.39 7.19 -10.42
C LEU A 164 -16.67 7.22 -11.26
N SER A 165 -17.83 7.40 -10.64
CA SER A 165 -19.10 7.51 -11.35
C SER A 165 -19.15 8.73 -12.27
N GLY A 166 -18.54 9.85 -11.89
CA GLY A 166 -18.43 11.04 -12.73
C GLY A 166 -17.46 10.84 -13.90
N LEU A 167 -16.35 10.14 -13.65
CA LEU A 167 -15.29 9.92 -14.62
C LEU A 167 -15.66 8.88 -15.70
N PHE A 168 -16.31 7.78 -15.30
CA PHE A 168 -16.63 6.63 -16.15
C PHE A 168 -18.06 6.65 -16.72
N SER A 169 -18.70 7.82 -16.77
CA SER A 169 -20.02 7.96 -17.40
C SER A 169 -19.89 8.08 -18.92
N ASP A 170 -20.51 7.18 -19.68
CA ASP A 170 -20.52 7.22 -21.17
C ASP A 170 -21.08 8.53 -21.75
N LYS A 171 -21.91 9.23 -20.96
CA LYS A 171 -22.46 10.54 -21.32
C LYS A 171 -21.42 11.66 -21.24
N SER A 172 -20.34 11.46 -20.48
CA SER A 172 -19.25 12.43 -20.32
C SER A 172 -18.40 12.51 -21.58
N LYS A 173 -18.22 13.73 -22.11
CA LYS A 173 -17.28 14.02 -23.20
C LYS A 173 -15.84 13.74 -22.75
N HIS A 174 -15.54 14.02 -21.47
CA HIS A 174 -14.21 13.83 -20.88
C HIS A 174 -13.79 12.36 -20.80
N PHE A 175 -14.73 11.46 -20.52
CA PHE A 175 -14.48 10.02 -20.54
C PHE A 175 -14.02 9.56 -21.93
N ARG A 176 -14.75 9.97 -22.97
CA ARG A 176 -14.49 9.55 -24.36
C ARG A 176 -13.19 10.10 -24.94
N GLU A 177 -12.78 11.30 -24.53
CA GLU A 177 -11.64 12.00 -25.12
C GLU A 177 -10.33 11.79 -24.35
N ALA A 178 -10.36 11.69 -23.01
CA ALA A 178 -9.15 11.69 -22.20
C ALA A 178 -8.95 10.43 -21.33
N PHE A 179 -10.03 9.71 -21.00
CA PHE A 179 -9.99 8.60 -20.02
C PHE A 179 -10.45 7.25 -20.57
N LYS A 180 -10.70 7.15 -21.88
CA LYS A 180 -11.12 5.91 -22.52
C LYS A 180 -9.98 4.88 -22.41
N GLY A 181 -10.18 3.85 -21.59
CA GLY A 181 -9.17 2.83 -21.31
C GLY A 181 -8.25 3.15 -20.13
N ALA A 182 -8.50 4.22 -19.38
CA ALA A 182 -7.77 4.52 -18.15
C ALA A 182 -7.99 3.42 -17.11
N ARG A 183 -6.90 2.93 -16.51
CA ARG A 183 -6.94 1.92 -15.45
C ARG A 183 -6.79 2.60 -14.10
N VAL A 184 -7.82 2.53 -13.28
CA VAL A 184 -7.83 3.05 -11.90
C VAL A 184 -7.44 1.97 -10.88
N GLY A 185 -6.52 1.07 -11.27
CA GLY A 185 -6.17 -0.11 -10.48
C GLY A 185 -5.67 0.25 -9.07
N ALA A 186 -4.72 1.20 -8.98
CA ALA A 186 -4.17 1.63 -7.69
C ALA A 186 -5.25 2.13 -6.72
N LEU A 187 -6.16 2.99 -7.18
CA LEU A 187 -7.27 3.49 -6.36
C LEU A 187 -8.20 2.37 -5.88
N LEU A 188 -8.52 1.42 -6.76
CA LEU A 188 -9.38 0.27 -6.41
C LEU A 188 -8.68 -0.66 -5.41
N THR A 189 -7.36 -0.81 -5.50
CA THR A 189 -6.56 -1.55 -4.53
C THR A 189 -6.61 -0.88 -3.16
N GLU A 190 -6.32 0.42 -3.06
CA GLU A 190 -6.38 1.13 -1.77
C GLU A 190 -7.80 1.14 -1.17
N MET A 191 -8.83 1.28 -2.00
CA MET A 191 -10.21 1.14 -1.54
C MET A 191 -10.51 -0.27 -1.03
N GLY A 192 -9.95 -1.30 -1.69
CA GLY A 192 -10.04 -2.69 -1.25
C GLY A 192 -9.38 -2.92 0.11
N GLU A 193 -8.19 -2.37 0.33
CA GLU A 193 -7.50 -2.45 1.62
C GLU A 193 -8.29 -1.73 2.73
N LEU A 194 -8.89 -0.57 2.45
CA LEU A 194 -9.73 0.12 3.42
C LEU A 194 -10.99 -0.68 3.77
N LEU A 195 -11.65 -1.28 2.78
CA LEU A 195 -12.80 -2.16 3.02
C LEU A 195 -12.41 -3.42 3.79
N ARG A 196 -11.24 -4.01 3.48
CA ARG A 196 -10.66 -5.10 4.26
C ARG A 196 -10.44 -4.67 5.70
N ALA A 197 -9.94 -3.46 5.93
CA ALA A 197 -9.70 -2.97 7.27
C ALA A 197 -10.99 -2.88 8.10
N LEU A 198 -12.09 -2.41 7.50
CA LEU A 198 -13.43 -2.39 8.11
C LEU A 198 -13.97 -3.80 8.40
N VAL A 199 -13.85 -4.73 7.44
CA VAL A 199 -14.27 -6.13 7.63
C VAL A 199 -13.46 -6.79 8.74
N THR A 200 -12.17 -6.47 8.85
CA THR A 200 -11.30 -6.99 9.92
C THR A 200 -11.73 -6.45 11.28
N LEU A 201 -12.08 -5.17 11.38
CA LEU A 201 -12.66 -4.60 12.61
C LEU A 201 -13.95 -5.30 13.02
N ASP A 202 -14.87 -5.49 12.07
CA ASP A 202 -16.11 -6.23 12.31
C ASP A 202 -15.83 -7.66 12.80
N ALA A 203 -14.86 -8.35 12.20
CA ALA A 203 -14.47 -9.69 12.59
C ALA A 203 -13.86 -9.72 14.01
N ILE A 204 -12.99 -8.77 14.35
CA ILE A 204 -12.40 -8.66 15.69
C ILE A 204 -13.51 -8.45 16.72
N VAL A 205 -14.40 -7.47 16.50
CA VAL A 205 -15.51 -7.16 17.42
C VAL A 205 -16.47 -8.35 17.53
N ALA A 206 -16.77 -9.04 16.43
CA ALA A 206 -17.65 -10.22 16.45
C ALA A 206 -17.02 -11.42 17.15
N SER A 207 -15.70 -11.57 17.09
CA SER A 207 -14.96 -12.66 17.74
C SER A 207 -14.81 -12.46 19.26
N ASN A 208 -14.81 -11.21 19.72
CA ASN A 208 -14.63 -10.89 21.13
C ASN A 208 -15.96 -10.97 21.90
N GLY A 209 -16.22 -12.15 22.50
CA GLY A 209 -17.41 -12.40 23.31
C GLY A 209 -17.47 -11.53 24.58
N GLU A 210 -16.34 -11.34 25.25
CA GLU A 210 -16.22 -10.56 26.49
C GLU A 210 -16.58 -9.09 26.26
N LEU A 211 -16.10 -8.50 25.16
CA LEU A 211 -16.46 -7.13 24.77
C LEU A 211 -17.97 -6.95 24.66
N ARG A 212 -18.66 -7.92 24.05
CA ARG A 212 -20.11 -7.87 23.89
C ARG A 212 -20.85 -8.04 25.22
N LEU A 213 -20.41 -8.98 26.07
CA LEU A 213 -21.00 -9.22 27.39
C LEU A 213 -20.86 -7.98 28.29
N HIS A 214 -19.65 -7.47 28.45
CA HIS A 214 -19.40 -6.30 29.28
C HIS A 214 -20.13 -5.06 28.75
N TRP A 215 -20.25 -4.90 27.42
CA TRP A 215 -21.03 -3.81 26.82
C TRP A 215 -22.52 -3.89 27.17
N GLU A 216 -23.10 -5.10 27.20
CA GLU A 216 -24.50 -5.31 27.60
C GLU A 216 -24.73 -5.01 29.09
N GLU A 217 -23.79 -5.41 29.96
CA GLU A 217 -23.82 -5.10 31.40
C GLU A 217 -23.66 -3.59 31.65
N TYR A 218 -22.70 -2.96 30.99
CA TYR A 218 -22.50 -1.51 31.06
C TYR A 218 -23.76 -0.74 30.66
N LYS A 219 -24.43 -1.15 29.57
CA LYS A 219 -25.72 -0.56 29.16
C LYS A 219 -26.80 -0.76 30.21
N ARG A 220 -26.88 -1.93 30.83
CA ARG A 220 -27.86 -2.22 31.90
C ARG A 220 -27.61 -1.33 33.13
N MET A 221 -26.35 -1.15 33.52
CA MET A 221 -25.94 -0.28 34.62
C MET A 221 -26.32 1.19 34.34
N LEU A 222 -26.06 1.69 33.13
CA LEU A 222 -26.46 3.05 32.75
C LEU A 222 -27.98 3.24 32.80
N GLN A 223 -28.75 2.24 32.36
CA GLN A 223 -30.21 2.29 32.42
C GLN A 223 -30.73 2.30 33.87
N SER A 224 -30.15 1.50 34.77
CA SER A 224 -30.53 1.54 36.19
C SER A 224 -30.15 2.87 36.85
N ALA A 225 -28.96 3.40 36.56
CA ALA A 225 -28.53 4.70 37.09
C ALA A 225 -29.42 5.86 36.60
N ALA A 226 -29.89 5.81 35.35
CA ALA A 226 -30.80 6.80 34.80
C ALA A 226 -32.22 6.75 35.40
N LEU A 227 -32.64 5.60 35.92
CA LEU A 227 -33.95 5.43 36.59
C LEU A 227 -33.92 5.87 38.06
N GLU A 228 -32.74 5.88 38.69
CA GLU A 228 -32.56 6.27 40.10
C GLU A 228 -31.52 7.41 40.26
N PRO A 229 -31.74 8.58 39.63
CA PRO A 229 -30.77 9.69 39.67
C PRO A 229 -30.52 10.23 41.10
N GLU A 230 -31.49 10.07 42.00
CA GLU A 230 -31.39 10.53 43.40
C GLU A 230 -30.41 9.69 44.25
N ILE A 231 -30.10 8.45 43.85
CA ILE A 231 -29.18 7.57 44.58
C ILE A 231 -27.71 7.84 44.20
N PHE A 232 -27.47 8.37 42.99
CA PHE A 232 -26.13 8.61 42.45
C PHE A 232 -25.68 10.08 42.52
N GLY A 233 -26.53 10.97 43.05
CA GLY A 233 -26.19 12.34 43.41
C GLY A 233 -26.37 13.36 42.27
N ALA A 234 -27.43 14.17 42.39
CA ALA A 234 -27.51 15.53 41.87
C ALA A 234 -27.35 16.52 43.03
#